data_AF-A0A9X7TJB6-F1
#
_entry.id   AF-A0A9X7TJB6-F1
#
_cell.length_a   1.000
_cell.length_b   1.000
_cell.length_c   1.000
_cell.angle_alpha   90.00
_cell.angle_beta   90.00
_cell.angle_gamma   90.00
#
_symmetry.space_group_name_H-M   'P 1'
#
loop_
_entity.id
_entity.type
_entity.pdbx_description
1 polymer ?
#
loop_
_entity_poly.entity_id
_entity_poly.type
_entity_poly.pdbx_seq_one_letter_code
_entity_poly.pdbx_strand_id
1 'polypeptide(L)' 'MSVKSIKMFMAYKESMQVDDETMYLAMKKAKELSVTVAIHAENGDVIEVLHNEYKDKKEAI' A
#
# COMPACT_ATOMS: atom_id res chain seq x y z
N MET A 1 -13.19 -20.17 -13.33
CA MET A 1 -12.92 -19.52 -12.02
C MET A 1 -12.72 -18.03 -12.26
N SER A 2 -13.27 -17.17 -11.41
CA SER A 2 -13.16 -15.70 -11.53
C SER A 2 -12.39 -15.15 -10.32
N VAL A 3 -11.66 -14.04 -10.50
CA VAL A 3 -10.95 -13.34 -9.42
C VAL A 3 -11.96 -12.59 -8.54
N LYS A 4 -11.89 -12.78 -7.22
CA LYS A 4 -12.85 -12.23 -6.24
C LYS A 4 -12.24 -11.25 -5.24
N SER A 5 -10.97 -10.90 -5.43
CA SER A 5 -10.26 -9.99 -4.53
C SER A 5 -9.19 -9.17 -5.25
N ILE A 6 -8.89 -8.00 -4.70
CA ILE A 6 -7.82 -7.09 -5.13
C ILE A 6 -6.94 -6.80 -3.91
N LYS A 7 -5.62 -6.77 -4.10
CA LYS A 7 -4.65 -6.36 -3.07
C LYS A 7 -4.07 -5.00 -3.45
N MET A 8 -4.01 -4.08 -2.49
CA MET A 8 -3.42 -2.74 -2.65
C MET A 8 -2.41 -2.48 -1.52
N PHE A 9 -1.51 -1.53 -1.75
CA PHE A 9 -0.39 -1.24 -0.86
C PHE A 9 -0.33 0.25 -0.55
N MET A 10 -0.20 0.60 0.74
CA MET A 10 0.05 1.97 1.20
C MET A 10 1.54 2.24 1.46
N ALA A 11 2.38 1.22 1.24
CA ALA A 11 3.83 1.27 1.37
C ALA A 11 4.50 0.71 0.10
N TYR A 12 5.82 0.57 0.16
CA TYR A 12 6.68 0.31 -1.01
C TYR A 12 6.65 1.48 -1.99
N LYS A 13 7.11 2.64 -1.50
CA LYS A 13 7.24 3.87 -2.28
C LYS A 13 8.06 3.65 -3.56
N GLU A 14 7.73 4.39 -4.61
CA GLU A 14 8.30 4.25 -5.97
C GLU A 14 8.07 2.88 -6.65
N SER A 15 7.25 1.99 -6.09
CA SER A 15 6.97 0.67 -6.69
C SER A 15 5.50 0.26 -6.64
N MET A 16 4.96 -0.02 -5.45
CA MET A 16 3.61 -0.58 -5.30
C MET A 16 2.64 0.33 -4.56
N GLN A 17 3.14 1.36 -3.88
CA GLN A 17 2.32 2.30 -3.13
C GLN A 17 1.31 3.00 -4.05
N VAL A 18 0.04 2.99 -3.64
CA VAL A 18 -1.02 3.78 -4.27
C VAL A 18 -1.32 5.02 -3.43
N ASP A 19 -1.82 6.07 -4.08
CA ASP A 19 -2.38 7.24 -3.41
C ASP A 19 -3.83 7.02 -2.94
N ASP A 20 -4.31 7.95 -2.11
CA ASP A 20 -5.65 7.90 -1.52
C ASP A 20 -6.76 8.00 -2.57
N GLU A 21 -6.56 8.77 -3.64
CA GLU A 21 -7.55 8.93 -4.71
C GLU A 21 -7.76 7.60 -5.46
N THR A 22 -6.66 6.96 -5.83
CA THR A 22 -6.64 5.64 -6.47
C THR A 22 -7.29 4.60 -5.57
N MET A 23 -6.95 4.59 -4.28
CA MET A 23 -7.57 3.69 -3.30
C MET A 23 -9.07 3.90 -3.16
N TYR A 24 -9.52 5.16 -3.07
CA TYR A 24 -10.93 5.50 -2.99
C TYR A 24 -11.71 5.04 -4.23
N LEU A 25 -11.20 5.32 -5.43
CA LEU A 25 -11.82 4.90 -6.70
C LEU A 25 -11.86 3.37 -6.82
N ALA A 26 -10.78 2.69 -6.44
CA ALA A 26 -10.72 1.23 -6.44
C ALA A 26 -11.75 0.62 -5.48
N MET A 27 -11.90 1.16 -4.27
CA MET A 27 -12.89 0.70 -3.29
C MET A 27 -14.33 0.93 -3.77
N LYS A 28 -14.62 2.07 -4.41
CA LYS A 28 -15.93 2.30 -5.05
C LYS A 28 -16.22 1.24 -6.11
N LYS A 29 -15.24 0.96 -6.97
CA LYS A 29 -15.41 -0.05 -8.02
C LYS A 29 -15.54 -1.46 -7.46
N ALA A 30 -14.77 -1.78 -6.42
CA ALA A 30 -14.83 -3.08 -5.77
C ALA A 30 -16.22 -3.36 -5.15
N LYS A 31 -16.87 -2.33 -4.60
CA LYS A 31 -18.24 -2.41 -4.10
C LYS A 31 -19.24 -2.76 -5.22
N GLU A 32 -19.16 -2.09 -6.37
CA GLU A 32 -20.02 -2.39 -7.53
C GLU A 32 -19.85 -3.84 -8.03
N LEU A 33 -18.61 -4.34 -8.00
CA LEU A 33 -18.25 -5.67 -8.50
C LEU A 33 -18.42 -6.79 -7.46
N SER A 34 -18.76 -6.45 -6.21
CA SER A 34 -18.84 -7.40 -5.08
C SER A 34 -17.54 -8.21 -4.91
N VAL A 35 -16.39 -7.52 -4.93
CA VAL A 35 -15.06 -8.12 -4.69
C VAL A 35 -14.44 -7.57 -3.41
N THR A 36 -13.57 -8.37 -2.78
CA THR A 36 -12.91 -7.99 -1.52
C THR A 36 -11.65 -7.17 -1.81
N VAL A 37 -11.44 -6.09 -1.05
CA VAL A 37 -10.19 -5.32 -1.09
C VAL A 37 -9.35 -5.67 0.14
N ALA A 38 -8.10 -6.05 -0.07
CA ALA A 38 -7.12 -6.25 0.98
C ALA A 38 -6.06 -5.14 0.91
N ILE A 39 -5.73 -4.53 2.04
CA ILE A 39 -4.76 -3.42 2.12
C ILE A 39 -3.53 -3.88 2.90
N HIS A 40 -2.34 -3.57 2.39
CA HIS A 40 -1.12 -3.54 3.19
C HIS A 40 -0.98 -2.15 3.81
N ALA A 41 -1.40 -2.02 5.07
CA ALA A 41 -1.64 -0.74 5.72
C ALA A 41 -0.44 -0.29 6.57
N GLU A 42 0.65 0.04 5.90
CA GLU A 42 1.79 0.76 6.49
C GLU A 42 1.89 2.13 5.82
N ASN A 43 2.35 3.17 6.53
CA ASN A 43 2.55 4.49 5.93
C ASN A 43 3.89 4.52 5.19
N GLY A 44 3.86 4.42 3.86
CA GLY A 44 5.06 4.38 3.04
C GLY A 44 5.91 5.64 3.06
N ASP A 45 5.31 6.81 3.29
CA ASP A 45 6.06 8.07 3.43
C ASP A 45 6.90 8.07 4.71
N VAL A 46 6.31 7.63 5.82
CA VAL A 46 7.04 7.49 7.09
C VAL A 46 8.13 6.43 6.98
N ILE A 47 7.85 5.30 6.32
CA ILE A 47 8.86 4.26 6.07
C ILE A 47 10.03 4.82 5.26
N GLU A 48 9.78 5.63 4.24
CA GLU A 48 10.86 6.22 3.44
C GLU A 48 11.73 7.17 4.27
N VAL A 49 11.12 8.01 5.12
CA VAL A 49 11.86 8.89 6.05
C VAL A 49 12.75 8.06 6.96
N LEU A 50 12.20 7.03 7.61
CA LEU A 50 12.95 6.15 8.50
C LEU A 50 14.04 5.37 7.75
N HIS A 51 13.73 4.85 6.56
CA HIS A 51 14.73 4.14 5.76
C HIS A 51 15.92 5.05 5.45
N ASN A 52 15.68 6.30 5.04
CA ASN A 52 16.75 7.25 4.78
C ASN A 52 17.54 7.65 6.03
N GLU A 53 16.90 7.71 7.19
CA GLU A 53 17.57 8.01 8.46
C GLU A 53 18.46 6.86 8.97
N TYR A 54 18.04 5.61 8.76
CA TYR A 54 18.66 4.44 9.39
C TYR A 54 19.46 3.53 8.44
N LYS A 55 19.34 3.64 7.11
CA LYS A 55 19.97 2.71 6.14
C LYS A 55 21.50 2.57 6.27
N ASP A 56 22.18 3.60 6.77
CA ASP A 56 23.65 3.61 6.92
C ASP A 56 24.11 3.33 8.37
N LYS A 57 23.18 3.18 9.33
CA LYS A 57 23.52 2.89 10.72
C LYS A 57 23.87 1.40 10.87
N LYS A 58 25.02 1.12 11.48
CA LYS A 58 25.53 -0.26 11.70
C LYS A 58 24.95 -0.94 12.93
N GLU A 59 24.30 -0.18 13.81
CA GLU A 59 23.62 -0.73 14.98
C GLU A 59 22.21 -1.14 14.57
N ALA A 60 21.87 -2.41 14.79
CA ALA A 60 20.50 -2.86 14.65
C ALA A 60 19.63 -2.17 15.72
N ILE A 61 18.48 -1.68 15.28
CA ILE A 61 17.40 -1.18 16.16
C ILE A 61 16.77 -2.34 16.92
#